data_AF-A0A962CGA5-F1
#
_entry.id   AF-A0A962CGA5-F1
#
_cell.length_a   1.000
_cell.length_b   1.000
_cell.length_c   1.000
_cell.angle_alpha   90.00
_cell.angle_beta   90.00
_cell.angle_gamma   90.00
#
_symmetry.space_group_name_H-M   'P 1'
#
loop_
_entity.id
_entity.type
_entity.pdbx_description
1 polymer ?
#
loop_
_entity_poly.entity_id
_entity_poly.type
_entity_poly.pdbx_seq_one_letter_code
_entity_poly.pdbx_strand_id
1 'polypeptide(L)'
;MDDRGNKTELGPAWDPMLDAYMILDADGCCVHLSEGAAQLLDCSPHAHQGKPIWPAFPASVGDSLRHSATVAAERQAPLTLETRWLPENRWIECTLQPSAGGMRISFADVTARRRIDRMSEGHRIVLTGIAAQHPLAENLGLIAQLHEELNPDALCSILLLDADRSHVLHGAAPSLPDAYNAAIHGVAVGEGQGSCGTALHRRERVVVA
;
A
#
# COMPACT_ATOMS: atom_id res chain seq x y z
N MET A 1 1.47 34.20 -44.92
CA MET A 1 0.82 35.02 -43.89
C MET A 1 -0.59 34.50 -43.76
N ASP A 2 -0.95 33.68 -42.79
CA ASP A 2 -0.30 33.40 -41.51
C ASP A 2 -0.68 31.98 -41.06
N ASP A 3 0.26 31.31 -40.41
CA ASP A 3 0.28 29.88 -40.11
C ASP A 3 -0.05 29.64 -38.63
N ARG A 4 -0.91 28.62 -38.40
CA ARG A 4 -1.11 27.78 -37.22
C ARG A 4 -0.51 28.21 -35.87
N GLY A 5 -1.38 28.52 -34.91
CA GLY A 5 -1.13 28.47 -33.46
C GLY A 5 -2.08 27.50 -32.77
N ASN A 6 -1.67 26.24 -32.74
CA ASN A 6 -2.40 25.06 -32.28
C ASN A 6 -2.81 25.16 -30.80
N LYS A 7 -4.12 25.02 -30.52
CA LYS A 7 -4.64 24.72 -29.18
C LYS A 7 -4.23 23.29 -28.84
N THR A 8 -3.16 23.12 -28.08
CA THR A 8 -2.81 21.82 -27.49
C THR A 8 -3.92 21.41 -26.54
N GLU A 9 -4.70 20.42 -26.96
CA GLU A 9 -5.68 19.70 -26.17
C GLU A 9 -4.99 19.11 -24.94
N LEU A 10 -5.28 19.69 -23.78
CA LEU A 10 -4.87 19.17 -22.48
C LEU A 10 -5.79 17.99 -22.13
N GLY A 11 -5.18 16.82 -21.89
CA GLY A 11 -5.83 15.60 -21.41
C GLY A 11 -6.52 15.75 -20.03
N PRO A 12 -7.22 14.71 -19.57
CA PRO A 12 -8.45 14.81 -18.78
C PRO A 12 -8.26 15.43 -17.40
N ALA A 13 -9.24 16.27 -17.03
CA ALA A 13 -9.64 16.76 -15.70
C ALA A 13 -8.66 16.53 -14.53
N TRP A 14 -7.96 17.60 -14.16
CA TRP A 14 -6.93 17.63 -13.12
C TRP A 14 -7.59 17.86 -11.76
N ASP A 15 -7.26 17.04 -10.75
CA ASP A 15 -7.79 17.19 -9.39
C ASP A 15 -6.88 18.13 -8.56
N PRO A 16 -7.38 19.30 -8.11
CA PRO A 16 -6.58 20.29 -7.39
C PRO A 16 -6.13 19.85 -5.98
N MET A 17 -6.50 18.66 -5.49
CA MET A 17 -5.96 18.09 -4.23
C MET A 17 -4.67 17.25 -4.43
N LEU A 18 -4.23 17.00 -5.68
CA LEU A 18 -3.36 15.87 -6.03
C LEU A 18 -1.97 16.17 -6.60
N ASP A 19 -1.59 17.41 -6.90
CA ASP A 19 -0.28 17.66 -7.50
C ASP A 19 0.78 18.00 -6.45
N ALA A 20 1.18 17.01 -5.66
CA ALA A 20 2.42 17.06 -4.91
C ALA A 20 3.59 16.90 -5.90
N TYR A 21 4.20 17.99 -6.31
CA TYR A 21 5.39 17.96 -7.16
C TYR A 21 6.46 18.94 -6.70
N MET A 22 7.64 18.74 -7.27
CA MET A 22 8.77 19.64 -7.11
C MET A 22 9.62 19.70 -8.38
N ILE A 23 10.40 20.78 -8.50
CA ILE A 23 11.31 21.01 -9.61
C ILE A 23 12.71 21.18 -9.04
N LEU A 24 13.65 20.43 -9.61
CA LEU A 24 15.07 20.51 -9.34
C LEU A 24 15.78 21.12 -10.54
N ASP A 25 16.86 21.87 -10.29
CA ASP A 25 17.80 22.25 -11.33
C ASP A 25 18.75 21.10 -11.72
N ALA A 26 19.69 21.37 -12.62
CA ALA A 26 20.69 20.40 -13.07
C ALA A 26 21.62 19.90 -11.95
N ASP A 27 21.79 20.67 -10.88
CA ASP A 27 22.62 20.31 -9.72
C ASP A 27 21.82 19.53 -8.65
N GLY A 28 20.52 19.31 -8.88
CA GLY A 28 19.63 18.61 -7.96
C GLY A 28 19.16 19.47 -6.79
N CYS A 29 19.28 20.79 -6.90
CA CYS A 29 18.76 21.74 -5.92
C CYS A 29 17.30 22.07 -6.21
N CYS A 30 16.48 22.17 -5.16
CA CYS A 30 15.06 22.45 -5.31
C CYS A 30 14.82 23.91 -5.72
N VAL A 31 14.31 24.13 -6.93
CA VAL A 31 13.92 25.44 -7.45
C VAL A 31 12.49 25.79 -7.03
N HIS A 32 11.61 24.78 -7.05
CA HIS A 32 10.20 24.95 -6.71
C HIS A 32 9.67 23.72 -5.98
N LEU A 33 8.86 23.96 -4.95
CA LEU A 33 8.17 22.94 -4.18
C LEU A 33 6.71 23.34 -4.07
N SER A 34 5.82 22.48 -4.55
CA SER A 34 4.38 22.68 -4.41
C SER A 34 3.94 22.54 -2.96
N GLU A 35 2.79 23.10 -2.61
CA GLU A 35 2.21 22.96 -1.26
C GLU A 35 1.94 21.50 -0.90
N GLY A 36 1.42 20.70 -1.84
CA GLY A 36 1.18 19.27 -1.63
C GLY A 36 2.46 18.49 -1.35
N ALA A 37 3.56 18.80 -2.04
CA ALA A 37 4.84 18.16 -1.77
C ALA A 37 5.45 18.63 -0.43
N ALA A 38 5.27 19.90 -0.05
CA ALA A 38 5.71 20.42 1.23
C ALA A 38 4.96 19.74 2.40
N GLN A 39 3.65 19.56 2.28
CA GLN A 39 2.84 18.80 3.24
C GLN A 39 3.27 17.33 3.32
N LEU A 40 3.57 16.71 2.18
CA LEU A 40 4.02 15.31 2.12
C LEU A 40 5.40 15.11 2.78
N LEU A 41 6.30 16.08 2.64
CA LEU A 41 7.65 16.07 3.23
C LEU A 41 7.70 16.65 4.65
N ASP A 42 6.55 17.03 5.22
CA ASP A 42 6.43 17.72 6.51
C ASP A 42 7.39 18.92 6.66
N CYS A 43 7.44 19.77 5.63
CA CYS A 43 8.34 20.91 5.59
C CYS A 43 7.65 22.17 5.03
N SER A 44 8.31 23.32 5.17
CA SER A 44 7.82 24.57 4.57
C SER A 44 8.12 24.60 3.06
N PRO A 45 7.21 25.11 2.20
CA PRO A 45 7.43 25.23 0.75
C PRO A 45 8.73 25.97 0.37
N HIS A 46 9.24 26.83 1.25
CA HIS A 46 10.47 27.60 1.03
C HIS A 46 11.70 27.03 1.76
N ALA A 47 11.56 25.99 2.59
CA ALA A 47 12.65 25.48 3.42
C ALA A 47 13.86 24.99 2.61
N HIS A 48 13.58 24.42 1.43
CA HIS A 48 14.55 23.76 0.56
C HIS A 48 14.89 24.54 -0.71
N GLN A 49 14.43 25.78 -0.85
CA GLN A 49 14.70 26.56 -2.05
C GLN A 49 16.22 26.80 -2.22
N GLY A 50 16.76 26.42 -3.39
CA GLY A 50 18.18 26.49 -3.71
C GLY A 50 19.07 25.50 -2.95
N LYS A 51 18.49 24.52 -2.24
CA LYS A 51 19.23 23.49 -1.49
C LYS A 51 19.04 22.12 -2.12
N PRO A 52 19.99 21.19 -1.96
CA PRO A 52 19.82 19.81 -2.39
C PRO A 52 18.63 19.18 -1.64
N ILE A 53 17.68 18.61 -2.38
CA ILE A 53 16.47 18.05 -1.77
C ILE A 53 16.72 16.70 -1.10
N TRP A 54 17.69 15.92 -1.59
CA TRP A 54 17.85 14.51 -1.23
C TRP A 54 17.89 14.21 0.28
N PRO A 55 18.54 15.04 1.14
CA PRO A 55 18.53 14.83 2.59
C PRO A 55 17.17 15.08 3.26
N ALA A 56 16.21 15.71 2.57
CA ALA A 56 14.86 15.98 3.08
C ALA A 56 13.92 14.78 2.91
N PHE A 57 14.26 13.81 2.05
CA PHE A 57 13.46 12.60 1.90
C PHE A 57 13.66 11.64 3.08
N PRO A 58 12.66 10.81 3.40
CA PRO A 58 12.84 9.71 4.34
C PRO A 58 14.03 8.82 3.96
N ALA A 59 14.76 8.34 4.96
CA ALA A 59 15.93 7.47 4.73
C ALA A 59 15.58 6.18 3.96
N SER A 60 14.33 5.71 4.05
CA SER A 60 13.87 4.54 3.30
C SER A 60 13.79 4.76 1.79
N VAL A 61 13.78 6.02 1.31
CA VAL A 61 13.53 6.34 -0.11
C VAL A 61 14.55 7.28 -0.75
N GLY A 62 15.27 8.08 0.04
CA GLY A 62 16.15 9.14 -0.47
C GLY A 62 17.22 8.67 -1.47
N ASP A 63 17.93 7.58 -1.16
CA ASP A 63 18.97 7.04 -2.05
C ASP A 63 18.40 6.44 -3.34
N SER A 64 17.25 5.75 -3.24
CA SER A 64 16.56 5.19 -4.40
C SER A 64 16.09 6.29 -5.34
N LEU A 65 15.47 7.36 -4.81
CA LEU A 65 15.02 8.48 -5.63
C LEU A 65 16.18 9.24 -6.28
N ARG A 66 17.29 9.43 -5.56
CA ARG A 66 18.50 10.04 -6.12
C ARG A 66 19.03 9.21 -7.28
N HIS A 67 19.20 7.90 -7.09
CA HIS A 67 19.68 7.00 -8.14
C HIS A 67 18.75 7.03 -9.36
N SER A 68 17.44 6.91 -9.13
CA SER A 68 16.41 7.01 -10.18
C SER A 68 16.46 8.34 -10.93
N ALA A 69 16.73 9.46 -10.24
CA ALA A 69 16.86 10.76 -10.88
C ALA A 69 18.08 10.83 -11.81
N THR A 70 19.22 10.30 -11.39
CA THR A 70 20.41 10.18 -12.23
C THR A 70 20.11 9.36 -13.48
N VAL A 71 19.48 8.18 -13.33
CA VAL A 71 19.14 7.32 -14.46
C VAL A 71 18.14 7.99 -15.43
N ALA A 72 17.13 8.68 -14.92
CA ALA A 72 16.16 9.41 -15.74
C ALA A 72 16.85 10.55 -16.51
N ALA A 73 17.75 11.29 -15.87
CA ALA A 73 18.52 12.36 -16.50
C ALA A 73 19.47 11.83 -17.59
N GLU A 74 20.18 10.73 -17.34
CA GLU A 74 21.07 10.11 -18.35
C GLU A 74 20.30 9.61 -19.57
N ARG A 75 19.12 9.02 -19.35
CA ARG A 75 18.29 8.45 -20.41
C ARG A 75 17.43 9.49 -21.13
N GLN A 76 17.29 10.69 -20.57
CA GLN A 76 16.33 11.71 -21.03
C GLN A 76 14.92 11.12 -21.21
N ALA A 77 14.53 10.21 -20.32
CA ALA A 77 13.25 9.51 -20.36
C ALA A 77 12.62 9.49 -18.97
N PRO A 78 11.28 9.61 -18.87
CA PRO A 78 10.60 9.58 -17.59
C PRO A 78 10.75 8.21 -16.92
N LEU A 79 10.88 8.22 -15.60
CA LEU A 79 10.94 7.02 -14.78
C LEU A 79 9.91 7.12 -13.67
N THR A 80 9.07 6.08 -13.54
CA THR A 80 8.11 5.95 -12.45
C THR A 80 8.51 4.79 -11.56
N LEU A 81 8.47 5.03 -10.25
CA LEU A 81 8.69 4.01 -9.24
C LEU A 81 7.68 4.16 -8.11
N GLU A 82 7.27 3.03 -7.55
CA GLU A 82 6.49 3.02 -6.31
C GLU A 82 7.41 2.70 -5.15
N THR A 83 7.29 3.46 -4.08
CA THR A 83 8.09 3.25 -2.89
C THR A 83 7.28 3.44 -1.62
N ARG A 84 7.67 2.72 -0.57
CA ARG A 84 6.97 2.70 0.71
C ARG A 84 7.63 3.68 1.66
N TRP A 85 6.90 4.73 2.01
CA TRP A 85 7.33 5.79 2.90
C TRP A 85 7.02 5.39 4.33
N LEU A 86 8.05 5.40 5.18
CA LEU A 86 7.97 5.07 6.59
C LEU A 86 8.15 6.33 7.44
N PRO A 87 7.54 6.40 8.64
CA PRO A 87 6.85 5.31 9.36
C PRO A 87 5.37 5.10 8.99
N GLU A 88 4.73 5.99 8.24
CA GLU A 88 3.27 5.98 8.00
C GLU A 88 2.80 4.84 7.08
N ASN A 89 3.73 4.02 6.56
CA ASN A 89 3.48 2.89 5.67
C ASN A 89 2.64 3.26 4.42
N ARG A 90 2.87 4.48 3.90
CA ARG A 90 2.21 4.99 2.70
C ARG A 90 2.95 4.53 1.46
N TRP A 91 2.22 4.11 0.44
CA TRP A 91 2.79 3.84 -0.88
C TRP A 91 2.68 5.10 -1.72
N ILE A 92 3.84 5.65 -2.07
CA ILE A 92 3.94 6.84 -2.91
C ILE A 92 4.51 6.41 -4.26
N GLU A 93 3.78 6.73 -5.31
CA GLU A 93 4.29 6.69 -6.68
C GLU A 93 5.07 7.98 -6.93
N CYS A 94 6.34 7.83 -7.30
CA CYS A 94 7.22 8.92 -7.67
C CYS A 94 7.46 8.85 -9.18
N THR A 95 7.11 9.91 -9.89
CA THR A 95 7.41 10.05 -11.32
C THR A 95 8.45 11.13 -11.53
N LEU A 96 9.60 10.74 -12.09
CA LEU A 96 10.73 11.59 -12.38
C LEU A 96 10.74 11.89 -13.88
N GLN A 97 10.62 13.17 -14.20
CA GLN A 97 10.56 13.66 -15.58
C GLN A 97 11.76 14.59 -15.82
N PRO A 98 12.76 14.12 -16.60
CA PRO A 98 13.87 14.97 -16.98
C PRO A 98 13.40 16.07 -17.94
N SER A 99 14.05 17.22 -17.87
CA SER A 99 13.79 18.37 -18.73
C SER A 99 15.11 19.09 -19.04
N ALA A 100 15.10 19.97 -20.05
CA ALA A 100 16.29 20.74 -20.43
C ALA A 100 16.86 21.61 -19.28
N GLY A 101 16.03 21.98 -18.29
CA GLY A 101 16.41 22.83 -17.16
C GLY A 101 16.64 22.09 -15.84
N GLY A 102 16.54 20.75 -15.82
CA GLY A 102 16.64 19.95 -14.60
C GLY A 102 15.63 18.80 -14.54
N MET A 103 14.98 18.59 -13.40
CA MET A 103 14.12 17.44 -13.15
C MET A 103 12.81 17.86 -12.49
N ARG A 104 11.67 17.36 -12.96
CA ARG A 104 10.39 17.43 -12.22
C ARG A 104 10.18 16.09 -11.52
N ILE A 105 9.85 16.12 -10.24
CA ILE A 105 9.45 14.94 -9.48
C ILE A 105 8.02 15.17 -9.01
N SER A 106 7.10 14.27 -9.37
CA SER A 106 5.73 14.26 -8.85
C SER A 106 5.51 13.05 -7.95
N PHE A 107 4.68 13.23 -6.93
CA PHE A 107 4.33 12.27 -5.91
C PHE A 107 2.83 12.06 -5.93
N ALA A 108 2.39 10.81 -5.94
CA ALA A 108 0.99 10.44 -5.78
C ALA A 108 0.87 9.39 -4.69
N ASP A 109 -0.02 9.61 -3.73
CA ASP A 109 -0.36 8.57 -2.75
C ASP A 109 -1.26 7.52 -3.38
N VAL A 110 -0.69 6.34 -3.61
CA VAL A 110 -1.37 5.19 -4.22
C VAL A 110 -1.76 4.14 -3.18
N THR A 111 -1.68 4.44 -1.88
CA THR A 111 -1.98 3.49 -0.79
C THR A 111 -3.40 2.92 -0.92
N ALA A 112 -4.39 3.79 -1.12
CA ALA A 112 -5.79 3.36 -1.28
C ALA A 112 -5.99 2.53 -2.55
N ARG A 113 -5.37 2.95 -3.66
CA ARG A 113 -5.41 2.23 -4.95
C ARG A 113 -4.83 0.82 -4.79
N ARG A 114 -3.62 0.71 -4.26
CA ARG A 114 -2.95 -0.58 -4.02
C ARG A 114 -3.75 -1.50 -3.10
N ARG A 115 -4.41 -0.96 -2.08
CA ARG A 115 -5.27 -1.76 -1.20
C ARG A 115 -6.43 -2.40 -1.97
N ILE A 116 -7.07 -1.63 -2.85
CA ILE A 116 -8.17 -2.12 -3.69
C ILE A 116 -7.67 -3.17 -4.69
N ASP A 117 -6.54 -2.90 -5.34
CA ASP A 117 -5.97 -3.81 -6.34
C ASP A 117 -5.53 -5.12 -5.69
N ARG A 118 -4.89 -5.05 -4.52
CA ARG A 118 -4.45 -6.24 -3.78
C ARG A 118 -5.63 -7.07 -3.29
N MET A 119 -6.70 -6.42 -2.81
CA MET A 119 -7.94 -7.11 -2.42
C MET A 119 -8.58 -7.81 -3.63
N SER A 120 -8.66 -7.13 -4.77
CA SER A 120 -9.25 -7.69 -6.00
C SER A 120 -8.45 -8.87 -6.53
N GLU A 121 -7.12 -8.77 -6.53
CA GLU A 121 -6.23 -9.85 -6.96
C GLU A 121 -6.30 -11.04 -6.00
N GLY A 122 -6.31 -10.80 -4.70
CA GLY A 122 -6.48 -11.87 -3.70
C GLY A 122 -7.80 -12.62 -3.85
N HIS A 123 -8.91 -11.89 -4.04
CA HIS A 123 -10.21 -12.50 -4.36
C HIS A 123 -10.16 -13.38 -5.62
N ARG A 124 -9.52 -12.89 -6.69
CA ARG A 124 -9.36 -13.64 -7.94
C ARG A 124 -8.60 -14.94 -7.71
N ILE A 125 -7.46 -14.88 -7.00
CA ILE A 125 -6.63 -16.04 -6.67
C ILE A 125 -7.44 -17.10 -5.90
N VAL A 126 -8.18 -16.69 -4.86
CA VAL A 126 -9.00 -17.61 -4.05
C VAL A 126 -10.11 -18.25 -4.90
N LEU A 127 -10.81 -17.47 -5.73
CA LEU A 127 -11.86 -18.00 -6.61
C LEU A 127 -11.29 -18.97 -7.66
N THR A 128 -10.11 -18.69 -8.21
CA THR A 128 -9.41 -19.61 -9.10
C THR A 128 -9.04 -20.91 -8.38
N GLY A 129 -8.52 -20.83 -7.15
CA GLY A 129 -8.20 -22.01 -6.34
C GLY A 129 -9.42 -22.89 -6.03
N ILE A 130 -10.56 -22.26 -5.69
CA ILE A 130 -11.82 -22.98 -5.49
C ILE A 130 -12.28 -23.68 -6.79
N ALA A 131 -12.26 -22.98 -7.92
CA ALA A 131 -12.63 -23.55 -9.22
C ALA A 131 -11.69 -24.71 -9.63
N ALA A 132 -10.41 -24.61 -9.28
CA ALA A 132 -9.41 -25.65 -9.46
C ALA A 132 -9.47 -26.77 -8.38
N GLN A 133 -10.46 -26.73 -7.47
CA GLN A 133 -10.65 -27.69 -6.39
C GLN A 133 -9.43 -27.84 -5.45
N HIS A 134 -8.71 -26.74 -5.21
CA HIS A 134 -7.66 -26.73 -4.20
C HIS A 134 -8.24 -27.07 -2.81
N PRO A 135 -7.48 -27.76 -1.93
CA PRO A 135 -7.93 -28.09 -0.59
C PRO A 135 -8.45 -26.85 0.17
N LEU A 136 -9.52 -27.02 0.95
CA LEU A 136 -10.11 -25.91 1.71
C LEU A 136 -9.08 -25.18 2.56
N ALA A 137 -8.22 -25.91 3.28
CA ALA A 137 -7.18 -25.34 4.13
C ALA A 137 -6.22 -24.41 3.36
N GLU A 138 -5.90 -24.73 2.10
CA GLU A 138 -5.05 -23.89 1.26
C GLU A 138 -5.74 -22.56 0.93
N ASN A 139 -7.01 -22.62 0.50
CA ASN A 139 -7.80 -21.42 0.21
C ASN A 139 -8.02 -20.56 1.47
N LEU A 140 -8.26 -21.17 2.64
CA LEU A 140 -8.36 -20.45 3.91
C LEU A 140 -7.04 -19.80 4.30
N GLY A 141 -5.91 -20.48 4.04
CA GLY A 141 -4.57 -19.93 4.23
C GLY A 141 -4.35 -18.67 3.39
N LEU A 142 -4.71 -18.71 2.11
CA LEU A 142 -4.62 -17.55 1.21
C LEU A 142 -5.48 -16.38 1.70
N ILE A 143 -6.70 -16.64 2.17
CA ILE A 143 -7.58 -15.59 2.74
C ILE A 143 -6.95 -14.97 3.99
N ALA A 144 -6.45 -15.79 4.91
CA ALA A 144 -5.84 -15.32 6.14
C ALA A 144 -4.58 -14.48 5.86
N GLN A 145 -3.71 -14.93 4.96
CA GLN A 145 -2.51 -14.19 4.54
C GLN A 145 -2.88 -12.85 3.90
N LEU A 146 -3.88 -12.83 3.00
CA LEU A 146 -4.34 -11.58 2.39
C LEU A 146 -4.84 -10.59 3.46
N HIS A 147 -5.52 -11.08 4.50
CA HIS A 147 -5.99 -10.23 5.59
C HIS A 147 -4.83 -9.61 6.37
N GLU A 148 -3.80 -10.38 6.70
CA GLU A 148 -2.60 -9.90 7.40
C GLU A 148 -1.78 -8.93 6.52
N GLU A 149 -1.64 -9.19 5.22
CA GLU A 149 -0.98 -8.28 4.28
C GLU A 149 -1.68 -6.92 4.18
N LEU A 150 -3.02 -6.92 4.19
CA LEU A 150 -3.83 -5.69 4.11
C LEU A 150 -3.92 -4.95 5.45
N ASN A 151 -3.56 -5.61 6.56
CA ASN A 151 -3.61 -5.07 7.92
C ASN A 151 -2.34 -5.49 8.67
N PRO A 152 -1.20 -4.76 8.49
CA PRO A 152 0.12 -5.21 8.94
C PRO A 152 0.27 -5.49 10.44
N ASP A 153 -0.57 -4.88 11.28
CA ASP A 153 -0.56 -5.07 12.74
C ASP A 153 -1.52 -6.17 13.22
N ALA A 154 -2.22 -6.84 12.30
CA ALA A 154 -3.19 -7.87 12.60
C ALA A 154 -2.66 -9.27 12.25
N LEU A 155 -2.92 -10.23 13.14
CA LEU A 155 -2.81 -11.66 12.85
C LEU A 155 -4.21 -12.24 12.60
N CYS A 156 -4.31 -13.18 11.67
CA CYS A 156 -5.58 -13.75 11.24
C CYS A 156 -5.65 -15.26 11.53
N SER A 157 -6.75 -15.69 12.14
CA SER A 157 -7.14 -17.10 12.19
C SER A 157 -8.56 -17.29 11.68
N ILE A 158 -8.74 -18.31 10.85
CA ILE A 158 -10.05 -18.80 10.41
C ILE A 158 -10.29 -20.14 11.11
N LEU A 159 -11.40 -20.21 11.83
CA LEU A 159 -11.85 -21.42 12.52
C LEU A 159 -13.10 -21.97 11.84
N LEU A 160 -13.18 -23.29 11.77
CA LEU A 160 -14.32 -24.04 11.24
C LEU A 160 -15.15 -24.60 12.39
N LEU A 161 -16.40 -24.92 12.14
CA LEU A 161 -17.21 -25.71 13.07
C LEU A 161 -17.03 -27.20 12.73
N ASP A 162 -17.02 -28.03 13.76
CA ASP A 162 -17.20 -29.47 13.60
C ASP A 162 -18.63 -29.82 13.13
N ALA A 163 -18.86 -31.11 12.87
CA ALA A 163 -20.10 -31.59 12.27
C ALA A 163 -21.34 -31.36 13.17
N ASP A 164 -21.18 -31.42 14.49
CA ASP A 164 -22.24 -31.18 15.47
C ASP A 164 -22.33 -29.71 15.92
N ARG A 165 -21.41 -28.86 15.45
CA ARG A 165 -21.29 -27.43 15.76
C ARG A 165 -21.04 -27.15 17.24
N SER A 166 -20.46 -28.12 17.94
CA SER A 166 -20.16 -28.02 19.37
C SER A 166 -18.73 -27.57 19.65
N HIS A 167 -17.80 -27.74 18.70
CA HIS A 167 -16.42 -27.29 18.84
C HIS A 167 -15.90 -26.53 17.62
N VAL A 168 -14.87 -25.72 17.86
CA VAL A 168 -14.12 -25.04 16.81
C VAL A 168 -12.95 -25.90 16.36
N LEU A 169 -12.74 -25.99 15.06
CA LEU A 169 -11.62 -26.66 14.42
C LEU A 169 -10.71 -25.62 13.77
N HIS A 170 -9.41 -25.88 13.81
CA HIS A 170 -8.45 -25.05 13.09
C HIS A 170 -8.68 -25.14 11.57
N GLY A 171 -8.92 -24.00 10.93
CA GLY A 171 -9.02 -23.89 9.47
C GLY A 171 -7.73 -23.37 8.84
N ALA A 172 -7.30 -22.17 9.25
CA ALA A 172 -6.03 -21.57 8.86
C ALA A 172 -5.60 -20.49 9.87
N ALA A 173 -4.32 -20.39 10.18
CA ALA A 173 -3.73 -19.25 10.89
C ALA A 173 -2.22 -19.17 10.60
N PRO A 174 -1.83 -18.55 9.47
CA PRO A 174 -0.49 -18.69 8.88
C PRO A 174 0.63 -18.07 9.72
N SER A 175 0.34 -17.01 10.48
CA SER A 175 1.34 -16.31 11.30
C SER A 175 1.15 -16.50 12.80
N LEU A 176 0.16 -17.29 13.24
CA LEU A 176 0.01 -17.64 14.65
C LEU A 176 0.89 -18.85 15.03
N PRO A 177 1.45 -18.88 16.26
CA PRO A 177 2.26 -20.01 16.71
C PRO A 177 1.48 -21.32 16.74
N ASP A 178 2.12 -22.42 16.34
CA ASP A 178 1.49 -23.76 16.33
C ASP A 178 0.94 -24.17 17.70
N ALA A 179 1.62 -23.82 18.79
CA ALA A 179 1.17 -24.09 20.15
C ALA A 179 -0.17 -23.39 20.46
N TYR A 180 -0.36 -22.17 19.97
CA TYR A 180 -1.62 -21.45 20.09
C TYR A 180 -2.71 -22.10 19.23
N ASN A 181 -2.38 -22.43 17.98
CA ASN A 181 -3.30 -23.11 17.05
C ASN A 181 -3.79 -24.46 17.59
N ALA A 182 -2.91 -25.22 18.24
CA ALA A 182 -3.26 -26.47 18.91
C ALA A 182 -4.14 -26.25 20.14
N ALA A 183 -3.86 -25.20 20.94
CA ALA A 183 -4.63 -24.89 22.14
C ALA A 183 -6.08 -24.46 21.85
N ILE A 184 -6.30 -23.76 20.73
CA ILE A 184 -7.64 -23.33 20.31
C ILE A 184 -8.42 -24.42 19.57
N HIS A 185 -7.74 -25.43 19.01
CA HIS A 185 -8.39 -26.53 18.30
C HIS A 185 -9.20 -27.40 19.26
N GLY A 186 -10.48 -27.58 18.98
CA GLY A 186 -11.41 -28.36 19.81
C GLY A 186 -12.01 -27.57 20.97
N VAL A 187 -11.84 -26.25 21.04
CA VAL A 187 -12.52 -25.43 22.06
C VAL A 187 -14.04 -25.47 21.85
N ALA A 188 -14.78 -25.66 22.94
CA ALA A 188 -16.23 -25.73 22.90
C ALA A 188 -16.87 -24.38 22.51
N VAL A 189 -17.93 -24.44 21.72
CA VAL A 189 -18.78 -23.30 21.40
C VAL A 189 -19.68 -23.02 22.60
N GLY A 190 -19.54 -21.85 23.20
CA GLY A 190 -20.33 -21.47 24.36
C GLY A 190 -20.05 -20.04 24.82
N GLU A 191 -20.99 -19.52 25.62
CA GLU A 191 -20.85 -18.24 26.29
C GLU A 191 -19.61 -18.24 27.20
N GLY A 192 -18.71 -17.28 27.02
CA GLY A 192 -17.48 -17.15 27.80
C GLY A 192 -16.33 -18.07 27.37
N GLN A 193 -16.49 -18.89 26.32
CA GLN A 193 -15.45 -19.79 25.81
C GLN A 193 -14.53 -19.09 24.80
N GLY A 194 -13.82 -18.08 25.30
CA GLY A 194 -13.02 -17.18 24.48
C GLY A 194 -13.85 -16.32 23.53
N SER A 195 -13.19 -15.45 22.77
CA SER A 195 -13.87 -14.55 21.83
C SER A 195 -14.53 -15.32 20.68
N CYS A 196 -13.84 -16.30 20.09
CA CYS A 196 -14.34 -17.09 18.97
C CYS A 196 -15.50 -18.02 19.36
N GLY A 197 -15.41 -18.73 20.49
CA GLY A 197 -16.48 -19.60 20.99
C GLY A 197 -17.73 -18.80 21.37
N THR A 198 -17.56 -17.64 22.01
CA THR A 198 -18.68 -16.74 22.34
C THR A 198 -19.34 -16.18 21.08
N ALA A 199 -18.55 -15.74 20.08
CA ALA A 199 -19.09 -15.23 18.82
C ALA A 199 -19.94 -16.27 18.08
N LEU A 200 -19.47 -17.52 18.03
CA LEU A 200 -20.20 -18.63 17.41
C LEU A 200 -21.48 -18.99 18.17
N HIS A 201 -21.44 -18.96 19.51
CA HIS A 201 -22.59 -19.21 20.36
C HIS A 201 -23.69 -18.17 20.16
N ARG A 202 -23.32 -16.88 20.21
CA ARG A 202 -24.26 -15.76 20.08
C ARG A 202 -24.68 -15.46 18.65
N ARG A 203 -23.92 -15.94 17.66
CA ARG A 203 -24.09 -15.63 16.23
C ARG A 203 -24.01 -14.13 15.93
N GLU A 204 -23.14 -13.44 16.67
CA GLU A 204 -22.91 -12.00 16.54
C GLU A 204 -21.42 -11.69 16.57
N ARG A 205 -21.04 -10.49 16.13
CA ARG A 205 -19.65 -10.04 16.20
C ARG A 205 -19.27 -9.78 17.66
N VAL A 206 -18.25 -10.47 18.14
CA VAL A 206 -17.62 -10.22 19.44
C VAL A 206 -16.26 -9.54 19.21
N VAL A 207 -16.01 -8.46 19.95
CA VAL A 207 -14.73 -7.74 19.93
C VAL A 207 -14.24 -7.64 21.38
N VAL A 208 -12.98 -7.98 21.61
CA VAL A 208 -12.31 -7.90 22.90
C VAL A 208 -11.16 -6.89 22.80
N ALA A 209 -10.92 -6.14 23.88
CA ALA A 209 -9.91 -5.09 23.97
C ALA A 209 -8.73 -5.53 24.85
#